data_AF-A0AA43CPV4-F1
#
_entry.id   AF-A0AA43CPV4-F1
#
_cell.length_a   1.000
_cell.length_b   1.000
_cell.length_c   1.000
_cell.angle_alpha   90.00
_cell.angle_beta   90.00
_cell.angle_gamma   90.00
#
_symmetry.space_group_name_H-M   'P 1'
#
loop_
_entity.id
_entity.type
_entity.pdbx_description
1 polymer ?
#
loop_
_entity_poly.entity_id
_entity_poly.type
_entity_poly.pdbx_seq_one_letter_code
_entity_poly.pdbx_strand_id
1 'polypeptide(L)'
;MAQQAKQTSKTTQAELTGQLEQIAAFNGAAMDMISRAGQAYFNSVTALNEELMRFAALRMQHDAEFGQTLTKCQDWSAAAELQQGWVREASEEYFAEAGKLFELASKATIEGWKPVQKRATQALDDLQKTAP
;
A
#
# COMPACT_ATOMS: atom_id res chain seq x y z
N MET A 1 -14.98 45.40 40.35
CA MET A 1 -14.00 45.40 39.24
C MET A 1 -12.90 44.35 39.39
N ALA A 2 -12.24 44.18 40.55
CA ALA A 2 -11.17 43.19 40.71
C ALA A 2 -11.58 41.70 40.55
N GLN A 3 -12.82 41.33 40.91
CA GLN A 3 -13.32 39.95 40.77
C GLN A 3 -13.65 39.59 39.31
N GLN A 4 -14.23 40.51 38.53
CA GLN A 4 -14.49 40.29 37.09
C GLN A 4 -13.19 40.09 36.32
N ALA A 5 -12.15 40.90 36.57
CA ALA A 5 -10.85 40.72 35.92
C ALA A 5 -10.19 39.36 36.22
N LYS A 6 -10.34 38.85 37.46
CA LYS A 6 -9.87 37.51 37.85
C LYS A 6 -10.67 36.37 37.21
N GLN A 7 -11.96 36.56 37.00
CA GLN A 7 -12.83 35.58 36.34
C GLN A 7 -12.55 35.52 34.85
N THR A 8 -12.45 36.67 34.18
CA THR A 8 -12.10 36.75 32.75
C THR A 8 -10.74 36.12 32.49
N SER A 9 -9.72 36.38 33.32
CA SER A 9 -8.39 35.77 33.18
C SER A 9 -8.40 34.24 33.33
N LYS A 10 -9.21 33.68 34.23
CA LYS A 10 -9.33 32.22 34.39
C LYS A 10 -10.07 31.56 33.22
N THR A 11 -11.10 32.21 32.69
CA THR A 11 -11.83 31.72 31.51
C THR A 11 -10.92 31.73 30.28
N THR A 12 -10.19 32.82 30.04
CA THR A 12 -9.24 32.92 28.92
C THR A 12 -8.11 31.89 29.03
N GLN A 13 -7.62 31.60 30.24
CA GLN A 13 -6.58 30.60 30.45
C GLN A 13 -7.10 29.16 30.24
N ALA A 14 -8.33 28.86 30.66
CA ALA A 14 -8.96 27.56 30.40
C ALA A 14 -9.23 27.35 28.89
N GLU A 15 -9.69 28.38 28.18
CA GLU A 15 -9.88 28.34 26.72
C GLU A 15 -8.57 28.13 25.96
N LEU A 16 -7.49 28.83 26.34
CA LEU A 16 -6.16 28.63 25.75
C LEU A 16 -5.63 27.21 25.99
N THR A 17 -5.85 26.67 27.18
CA THR A 17 -5.40 25.31 27.53
C THR A 17 -6.18 24.27 26.72
N GLY A 18 -7.50 24.43 26.59
CA GLY A 18 -8.33 23.56 25.76
C GLY A 18 -8.01 23.65 24.27
N GLN A 19 -7.66 24.83 23.75
CA GLN A 19 -7.18 24.99 22.38
C GLN A 19 -5.84 24.30 22.15
N LEU A 20 -4.89 24.39 23.09
CA LEU A 20 -3.60 23.70 23.01
C LEU A 20 -3.77 22.18 23.05
N GLU A 21 -4.66 21.66 23.91
CA GLU A 21 -5.00 20.23 23.97
C GLU A 21 -5.64 19.75 22.66
N GLN A 22 -6.53 20.53 22.04
CA GLN A 22 -7.09 20.20 20.73
C GLN A 22 -6.04 20.19 19.62
N ILE A 23 -5.14 21.18 19.59
CA ILE A 23 -4.04 21.22 18.61
C ILE A 23 -3.11 20.02 18.79
N ALA A 24 -2.76 19.69 20.04
CA ALA A 24 -1.92 18.53 20.35
C ALA A 24 -2.60 17.20 19.95
N ALA A 25 -3.88 17.04 20.26
CA ALA A 25 -4.66 15.85 19.89
C ALA A 25 -4.79 15.70 18.36
N PHE A 26 -5.05 16.80 17.65
CA PHE A 26 -5.10 16.81 16.19
C PHE A 26 -3.75 16.41 15.58
N ASN A 27 -2.66 17.01 16.04
CA ASN A 27 -1.31 16.70 15.57
C ASN A 27 -0.92 15.25 15.84
N GLY A 28 -1.24 14.71 17.03
CA GLY A 28 -0.99 13.32 17.38
C GLY A 28 -1.75 12.33 16.48
N ALA A 29 -3.04 12.59 16.23
CA ALA A 29 -3.86 11.77 15.34
C ALA A 29 -3.38 11.84 13.88
N ALA A 30 -2.96 13.01 13.41
CA ALA A 30 -2.39 13.17 12.07
C ALA A 30 -1.08 12.39 11.90
N MET A 31 -0.19 12.43 12.90
CA MET A 31 1.07 11.68 12.89
C MET A 31 0.87 10.16 12.93
N ASP A 32 -0.06 9.66 13.75
CA ASP A 32 -0.41 8.23 13.78
C ASP A 32 -0.97 7.77 12.43
N MET A 33 -1.81 8.58 11.78
CA MET A 33 -2.32 8.26 10.43
C MET A 33 -1.21 8.21 9.38
N ILE A 34 -0.32 9.20 9.34
CA ILE A 34 0.80 9.22 8.40
C ILE A 34 1.72 8.02 8.64
N SER A 35 2.01 7.69 9.90
CA SER A 35 2.83 6.54 10.25
C SER A 35 2.19 5.22 9.79
N ARG A 36 0.90 5.00 10.04
CA ARG A 36 0.18 3.80 9.60
C ARG A 36 0.07 3.69 8.08
N ALA A 37 -0.24 4.79 7.40
CA ALA A 37 -0.28 4.83 5.94
C ALA A 37 1.10 4.55 5.35
N GLY A 38 2.15 5.12 5.93
CA GLY A 38 3.53 4.84 5.57
C GLY A 38 3.89 3.37 5.76
N GLN A 39 3.56 2.76 6.89
CA GLN A 39 3.81 1.34 7.14
C GLN A 39 3.08 0.44 6.15
N ALA A 40 1.80 0.71 5.87
CA ALA A 40 1.01 -0.05 4.90
C ALA A 40 1.60 0.06 3.49
N TYR A 41 2.00 1.26 3.08
CA TYR A 41 2.69 1.49 1.82
C TYR A 41 4.01 0.73 1.74
N PHE A 42 4.89 0.84 2.74
CA PHE A 42 6.17 0.13 2.78
C PHE A 42 5.99 -1.38 2.70
N ASN A 43 5.08 -1.94 3.50
CA ASN A 43 4.79 -3.38 3.46
C ASN A 43 4.35 -3.83 2.06
N SER A 44 3.53 -3.02 1.40
CA SER A 44 3.02 -3.34 0.07
C SER A 44 4.09 -3.24 -1.01
N VAL A 45 4.97 -2.24 -0.93
CA VAL A 45 6.13 -2.11 -1.82
C VAL A 45 7.09 -3.28 -1.62
N THR A 46 7.34 -3.70 -0.38
CA THR A 46 8.17 -4.88 -0.10
C THR A 46 7.56 -6.13 -0.73
N ALA A 47 6.27 -6.39 -0.53
CA ALA A 47 5.59 -7.54 -1.15
C ALA A 47 5.67 -7.53 -2.68
N LEU A 48 5.54 -6.35 -3.30
CA LEU A 48 5.68 -6.20 -4.75
C LEU A 48 7.10 -6.50 -5.25
N ASN A 49 8.13 -6.05 -4.51
CA ASN A 49 9.52 -6.37 -4.84
C ASN A 49 9.84 -7.85 -4.65
N GLU A 50 9.35 -8.47 -3.58
CA GLU A 50 9.52 -9.91 -3.33
C GLU A 50 8.92 -10.73 -4.48
N GLU A 51 7.72 -10.37 -4.94
CA GLU A 51 7.05 -11.09 -6.02
C GLU A 51 7.78 -10.91 -7.36
N LEU A 52 8.24 -9.69 -7.67
CA LEU A 52 9.09 -9.45 -8.85
C LEU A 52 10.37 -10.30 -8.85
N MET A 53 11.06 -10.37 -7.71
CA MET A 53 12.28 -11.16 -7.58
C MET A 53 12.01 -12.66 -7.66
N ARG A 54 10.91 -13.14 -7.05
CA ARG A 54 10.46 -14.53 -7.15
C ARG A 54 10.21 -14.90 -8.60
N PHE A 55 9.49 -14.07 -9.34
CA PHE A 55 9.18 -14.32 -10.74
C PHE A 55 10.41 -14.27 -11.65
N ALA A 56 11.32 -13.32 -11.43
CA ALA A 56 12.58 -13.27 -12.15
C ALA A 56 13.41 -14.55 -11.96
N ALA A 57 13.49 -15.06 -10.72
CA ALA A 57 14.18 -16.31 -10.41
C ALA A 57 13.51 -17.52 -11.10
N LEU A 58 12.19 -17.62 -11.04
CA LEU A 58 11.42 -18.65 -11.75
C LEU A 58 11.72 -18.63 -13.25
N ARG A 59 11.66 -17.44 -13.86
CA ARG A 59 11.87 -17.28 -15.30
C ARG A 59 13.27 -17.65 -15.73
N MET A 60 14.29 -17.25 -14.96
CA MET A 60 15.68 -17.65 -15.19
C MET A 60 15.86 -19.17 -15.12
N GLN A 61 15.18 -19.84 -14.19
CA GLN A 61 15.22 -21.30 -14.10
C GLN A 61 14.63 -21.95 -15.35
N HIS A 62 13.43 -21.54 -15.77
CA HIS A 62 12.78 -22.09 -16.96
C HIS A 62 13.58 -21.81 -18.25
N ASP A 63 14.25 -20.66 -18.34
CA ASP A 63 15.16 -20.37 -19.45
C ASP A 63 16.40 -21.27 -19.48
N ALA A 64 16.97 -21.57 -18.31
CA ALA A 64 18.09 -22.49 -18.22
C ALA A 64 17.68 -23.91 -18.61
N GLU A 65 16.51 -24.38 -18.16
CA GLU A 65 15.96 -25.70 -18.50
C GLU A 65 15.63 -25.81 -20.00
N PHE A 66 15.03 -24.76 -20.58
CA PHE A 66 14.80 -24.67 -22.02
C PHE A 66 16.11 -24.72 -22.79
N GLY A 67 17.09 -23.88 -22.42
CA GLY A 67 18.40 -23.85 -23.08
C GLY A 67 19.10 -25.21 -23.01
N GLN A 68 19.10 -25.86 -21.85
CA GLN A 68 19.68 -27.18 -21.68
C GLN A 68 18.99 -28.23 -22.56
N THR A 69 17.66 -28.19 -22.66
CA THR A 69 16.88 -29.12 -23.47
C THR A 69 17.11 -28.86 -24.96
N LEU A 70 17.17 -27.60 -25.37
CA LEU A 70 17.43 -27.18 -26.74
C LEU A 70 18.78 -27.69 -27.25
N THR A 71 19.83 -27.67 -26.42
CA THR A 71 21.15 -28.22 -26.81
C THR A 71 21.15 -29.73 -27.06
N LYS A 72 20.12 -30.45 -26.61
CA LYS A 72 19.96 -31.90 -26.80
C LYS A 72 19.12 -32.25 -28.04
N CYS A 73 18.50 -31.27 -28.69
CA CYS A 73 17.72 -31.49 -29.91
C CYS A 73 18.63 -31.94 -31.07
N GLN A 74 18.23 -32.99 -31.79
CA GLN A 74 19.00 -33.54 -32.92
C GLN A 74 18.60 -32.92 -34.27
N ASP A 75 17.46 -32.24 -34.32
CA ASP A 75 16.95 -31.59 -35.53
C ASP A 75 16.14 -30.32 -35.21
N TRP A 76 15.89 -29.56 -36.28
CA TRP A 76 15.18 -28.29 -36.21
C TRP A 76 13.68 -28.42 -35.91
N SER A 77 13.06 -29.57 -36.22
CA SER A 77 11.65 -29.80 -35.93
C SER A 77 11.43 -29.91 -34.43
N ALA A 78 12.26 -30.73 -33.76
CA ALA A 78 12.24 -30.89 -32.31
C ALA A 78 12.55 -29.56 -31.59
N ALA A 79 13.49 -28.78 -32.11
CA ALA A 79 13.80 -27.45 -31.57
C ALA A 79 12.61 -26.48 -31.70
N ALA A 80 11.91 -26.49 -32.84
CA ALA A 80 10.74 -25.65 -33.08
C ALA A 80 9.56 -26.01 -32.17
N GLU A 81 9.29 -27.31 -31.98
CA GLU A 81 8.25 -27.78 -31.05
C GLU A 81 8.57 -27.36 -29.61
N LEU A 82 9.82 -27.52 -29.17
CA LEU A 82 10.27 -27.09 -27.86
C LEU A 82 10.10 -25.57 -27.66
N GLN A 83 10.50 -24.78 -28.66
CA GLN A 83 10.34 -23.32 -28.62
C GLN A 83 8.87 -22.92 -28.55
N GLN A 84 7.99 -23.60 -29.29
CA GLN A 84 6.57 -23.29 -29.28
C GLN A 84 5.92 -23.58 -27.92
N GLY A 85 6.34 -24.67 -27.26
CA GLY A 85 5.95 -24.98 -25.89
C GLY A 85 6.41 -23.91 -24.90
N TRP A 86 7.69 -23.56 -24.95
CA TRP A 86 8.28 -22.51 -24.09
C TRP A 86 7.60 -21.15 -24.28
N VAL A 87 7.27 -20.74 -25.51
CA VAL A 87 6.58 -19.46 -25.77
C VAL A 87 5.18 -19.48 -25.14
N ARG A 88 4.46 -20.60 -25.25
CA ARG A 88 3.13 -20.73 -24.65
C ARG A 88 3.20 -20.63 -23.13
N GLU A 89 4.07 -21.43 -22.53
CA GLU A 89 4.28 -21.45 -21.08
C GLU A 89 4.69 -20.07 -20.55
N ALA A 90 5.73 -19.46 -21.16
CA ALA A 90 6.16 -18.13 -20.77
C ALA A 90 5.02 -17.09 -20.88
N SER A 91 4.21 -17.16 -21.94
CA SER A 91 3.07 -16.25 -22.10
C SER A 91 2.06 -16.40 -20.96
N GLU A 92 1.66 -17.64 -20.65
CA GLU A 92 0.72 -17.95 -19.56
C GLU A 92 1.26 -17.46 -18.21
N GLU A 93 2.55 -17.67 -17.95
CA GLU A 93 3.22 -17.21 -16.74
C GLU A 93 3.26 -15.69 -16.63
N TYR A 94 3.64 -14.97 -17.69
CA TYR A 94 3.66 -13.50 -17.69
C TYR A 94 2.26 -12.91 -17.47
N PHE A 95 1.22 -13.50 -18.06
CA PHE A 95 -0.15 -13.05 -17.83
C PHE A 95 -0.61 -13.29 -16.39
N ALA A 96 -0.32 -14.47 -15.84
CA ALA A 96 -0.63 -14.79 -14.45
C ALA A 96 0.11 -13.85 -13.48
N GLU A 97 1.39 -13.59 -13.74
CA GLU A 97 2.20 -12.71 -12.92
C GLU A 97 1.74 -11.26 -13.00
N ALA A 98 1.41 -10.77 -14.19
CA ALA A 98 0.85 -9.43 -14.36
C ALA A 98 -0.44 -9.25 -13.53
N GLY A 99 -1.30 -10.27 -13.49
CA GLY A 99 -2.49 -10.28 -12.64
C GLY A 99 -2.16 -10.17 -11.15
N LYS A 100 -1.17 -10.94 -10.66
CA LYS A 100 -0.72 -10.85 -9.26
C LYS A 100 -0.10 -9.51 -8.91
N LEU A 101 0.77 -8.97 -9.77
CA LEU A 101 1.38 -7.66 -9.57
C LEU A 101 0.32 -6.57 -9.52
N PHE A 102 -0.70 -6.65 -10.38
CA PHE A 102 -1.84 -5.73 -10.34
C PHE A 102 -2.63 -5.84 -9.03
N GLU A 103 -2.85 -7.07 -8.52
CA GLU A 103 -3.51 -7.29 -7.24
C GLU A 103 -2.71 -6.69 -6.07
N LEU A 104 -1.39 -6.92 -6.04
CA LEU A 104 -0.49 -6.37 -5.03
C LEU A 104 -0.45 -4.83 -5.06
N ALA A 105 -0.36 -4.24 -6.26
CA ALA A 105 -0.40 -2.79 -6.44
C ALA A 105 -1.75 -2.18 -6.01
N SER A 106 -2.85 -2.86 -6.32
CA SER A 106 -4.20 -2.45 -5.90
C SER A 106 -4.34 -2.50 -4.38
N LYS A 107 -3.85 -3.56 -3.73
CA LYS A 107 -3.79 -3.65 -2.26
C LYS A 107 -2.97 -2.52 -1.67
N ALA A 108 -1.81 -2.20 -2.24
CA ALA A 108 -0.97 -1.10 -1.78
C ALA A 108 -1.72 0.24 -1.72
N THR A 109 -2.50 0.51 -2.76
CA THR A 109 -3.26 1.76 -2.88
C THR A 109 -4.46 1.76 -1.95
N ILE A 110 -5.24 0.69 -1.92
CA ILE A 110 -6.43 0.57 -1.08
C ILE A 110 -6.05 0.61 0.41
N GLU A 111 -5.04 -0.16 0.82
CA GLU A 111 -4.62 -0.22 2.22
C GLU A 111 -3.94 1.06 2.68
N GLY A 112 -3.17 1.72 1.82
CA GLY A 112 -2.59 3.03 2.11
C GLY A 112 -3.65 4.12 2.32
N TRP A 113 -4.80 4.03 1.64
CA TRP A 113 -5.87 5.04 1.71
C TRP A 113 -6.97 4.74 2.74
N LYS A 114 -7.11 3.50 3.20
CA LYS A 114 -8.08 3.11 4.24
C LYS A 114 -8.05 3.99 5.50
N PRO A 115 -6.88 4.35 6.08
CA PRO A 115 -6.83 5.21 7.27
C PRO A 115 -7.42 6.60 7.02
N VAL A 116 -7.11 7.18 5.86
CA VAL A 116 -7.62 8.50 5.44
C VAL A 116 -9.12 8.45 5.21
N GLN A 117 -9.61 7.42 4.51
CA GLN A 117 -11.04 7.20 4.29
C GLN A 117 -11.79 7.08 5.63
N LYS A 118 -11.30 6.25 6.55
CA LYS A 118 -11.92 6.04 7.86
C LYS A 118 -12.03 7.36 8.65
N ARG A 119 -10.99 8.19 8.63
CA ARG A 119 -11.00 9.49 9.31
C ARG A 119 -11.98 10.46 8.66
N ALA A 120 -12.03 10.51 7.33
CA ALA A 120 -12.97 11.36 6.60
C ALA A 120 -14.42 10.99 6.93
N THR A 121 -14.75 9.70 7.00
CA THR A 121 -16.08 9.22 7.41
C THR A 121 -16.39 9.58 8.86
N GLN A 122 -15.45 9.37 9.79
CA GLN A 122 -15.64 9.75 11.20
C GLN A 122 -15.88 11.26 11.38
N ALA A 123 -15.14 12.10 10.65
CA ALA A 123 -15.33 13.54 10.69
C ALA A 123 -16.71 13.97 10.17
N LEU A 124 -17.22 13.30 9.13
CA LEU A 124 -18.58 13.51 8.62
C LEU A 124 -19.66 13.11 9.64
N ASP A 125 -19.51 11.96 10.30
CA ASP A 125 -20.45 11.51 11.34
C ASP A 125 -20.48 12.47 12.54
N ASP A 126 -19.31 12.98 12.96
CA ASP A 126 -19.21 13.94 14.05
C ASP A 126 -19.89 15.28 13.69
N LEU A 127 -19.78 15.72 12.43
CA LEU A 127 -20.48 16.91 11.93
C LEU A 127 -22.00 16.72 11.88
N GLN A 128 -22.48 15.54 11.47
CA GLN A 128 -23.92 15.25 11.47
C GLN A 128 -24.51 15.20 12.88
N LYS A 129 -23.76 14.71 13.87
CA LYS A 129 -24.20 14.67 15.28
C LYS A 129 -24.18 16.04 15.96
N THR A 130 -23.42 16.99 15.44
CA THR A 130 -23.27 18.35 15.99
C THR A 130 -24.09 19.40 15.25
N ALA A 131 -24.79 19.02 14.16
CA ALA A 131 -25.74 19.87 13.46
C ALA A 131 -27.04 20.03 14.28
N PRO A 132 -27.53 21.27 14.49
CA PRO A 132 -28.74 21.56 15.28
C PRO A 132 -30.04 21.11 14.60
#